data_AF-A0A5J5AMY6-F1
#
_entry.id   AF-A0A5J5AMY6-F1
#
_cell.length_a   1.000
_cell.length_b   1.000
_cell.length_c   1.000
_cell.angle_alpha   90.00
_cell.angle_beta   90.00
_cell.angle_gamma   90.00
#
_symmetry.space_group_name_H-M   'P 1'
#
loop_
_entity.id
_entity.type
_entity.pdbx_description
1 polymer ?
#
loop_
_entity_poly.entity_id
_entity_poly.type
_entity_poly.pdbx_seq_one_letter_code
_entity_poly.pdbx_strand_id
1 'polypeptide(L)'
;MTDEPRMCQSDEKGKPQIDRRNKDQCRPGGDRIYGVFDNQLPAALKKLPLDRHLSQNNVRKVISEADGYQPHLIAPEQGYRRLIDGSLGYFKGPAEASVDAVHFILKELVRKSIAETQELKRFPSLQADIANAANEALERFRDESRRTVLRLVEMESTYLTVEFFRKLQLEPEKNPNPSGPTPSMDRPNMDRYSDNHLRRIGSNVTAYVNMVCDTLKNSIPKAVVYCQVLSAKRALLNHFYAQVGRREKEQLGKMLDEDPSLMEKRETIAKRLQLYKSARDEIDSVAWK
;
A
#
# COMPACT_ATOMS: atom_id res chain seq x y z
N MET A 1 12.09 25.51 -39.54
CA MET A 1 12.15 24.06 -39.36
C MET A 1 10.99 23.66 -38.49
N THR A 2 9.93 23.24 -39.17
CA THR A 2 8.65 22.78 -38.64
C THR A 2 8.80 21.34 -38.17
N ASP A 3 8.47 21.05 -36.92
CA ASP A 3 8.40 19.68 -36.40
C ASP A 3 6.93 19.24 -36.40
N GLU A 4 6.59 18.32 -37.31
CA GLU A 4 5.29 17.68 -37.41
C GLU A 4 5.07 16.67 -36.27
N PRO A 5 3.83 16.48 -35.79
CA PRO A 5 3.50 15.40 -34.86
C PRO A 5 3.41 14.05 -35.60
N ARG A 6 4.20 13.06 -35.15
CA ARG A 6 4.17 11.68 -35.69
C ARG A 6 2.80 11.04 -35.50
N MET A 7 2.14 10.74 -36.62
CA MET A 7 0.96 9.86 -36.72
C MET A 7 1.27 8.44 -36.21
N CYS A 8 0.34 7.88 -35.44
CA CYS A 8 0.30 6.45 -35.15
C CYS A 8 -0.01 5.68 -36.44
N GLN A 9 0.91 4.81 -36.86
CA GLN A 9 0.64 3.82 -37.91
C GLN A 9 -0.25 2.71 -37.32
N SER A 10 -1.27 2.34 -38.09
CA SER A 10 -2.21 1.26 -37.80
C SER A 10 -1.80 0.00 -38.56
N ASP A 11 -1.52 -1.09 -37.84
CA ASP A 11 -1.37 -2.42 -38.44
C ASP A 11 -2.71 -3.18 -38.45
N GLU A 12 -2.97 -3.86 -39.57
CA GLU A 12 -4.08 -4.79 -39.77
C GLU A 12 -3.97 -6.00 -38.82
N LYS A 13 -4.69 -5.94 -37.69
CA LYS A 13 -5.40 -7.06 -37.06
C LYS A 13 -6.08 -6.58 -35.79
N GLY A 14 -7.40 -6.48 -35.84
CA GLY A 14 -8.26 -5.99 -34.78
C GLY A 14 -8.21 -6.81 -33.48
N LYS A 15 -7.22 -6.53 -32.63
CA LYS A 15 -7.29 -6.72 -31.17
C LYS A 15 -6.62 -5.51 -30.51
N PRO A 16 -7.33 -4.72 -29.69
CA PRO A 16 -6.69 -3.66 -28.94
C PRO A 16 -5.85 -4.31 -27.84
N GLN A 17 -4.55 -4.49 -28.11
CA GLN A 17 -3.57 -4.75 -27.08
C GLN A 17 -3.34 -3.43 -26.36
N ILE A 18 -4.28 -3.13 -25.45
CA ILE A 18 -4.19 -1.95 -24.60
C ILE A 18 -2.95 -2.13 -23.75
N ASP A 19 -1.92 -1.37 -24.10
CA ASP A 19 -0.70 -1.24 -23.34
C ASP A 19 -1.05 -0.96 -21.87
N ARG A 20 -0.86 -1.97 -21.02
CA ARG A 20 -1.27 -1.91 -19.60
C ARG A 20 -0.63 -0.73 -18.88
N ARG A 21 0.52 -0.24 -19.35
CA ARG A 21 1.22 0.93 -18.79
C ARG A 21 0.52 2.26 -19.07
N ASN A 22 -0.07 2.44 -20.26
CA ASN A 22 -0.78 3.68 -20.61
C ASN A 22 -2.19 3.77 -20.00
N LYS A 23 -2.78 2.63 -19.60
CA LYS A 23 -4.12 2.60 -18.97
C LYS A 23 -4.13 3.13 -17.53
N ASP A 24 -3.00 3.04 -16.83
CA ASP A 24 -2.85 3.53 -15.46
C ASP A 24 -2.70 5.05 -15.37
N GLN A 25 -2.41 5.71 -16.50
CA GLN A 25 -2.18 7.15 -16.53
C GLN A 25 -3.47 7.99 -16.55
N CYS A 26 -4.59 7.40 -17.01
CA CYS A 26 -5.91 8.04 -17.12
C CYS A 26 -6.87 7.70 -15.95
N ARG A 27 -6.50 6.81 -15.02
CA ARG A 27 -7.38 6.45 -13.90
C ARG A 27 -7.21 7.45 -12.75
N PRO A 28 -8.30 7.93 -12.13
CA PRO A 28 -8.24 8.75 -10.93
C PRO A 28 -7.41 8.07 -9.83
N GLY A 29 -6.73 8.86 -9.00
CA GLY A 29 -5.89 8.34 -7.92
C GLY A 29 -6.60 7.34 -6.99
N GLY A 30 -7.88 7.60 -6.71
CA GLY A 30 -8.71 6.70 -5.90
C GLY A 30 -8.89 5.32 -6.53
N ASP A 31 -9.15 5.23 -7.83
CA ASP A 31 -9.32 3.96 -8.55
C ASP A 31 -8.04 3.12 -8.53
N ARG A 32 -6.87 3.77 -8.62
CA ARG A 32 -5.57 3.11 -8.48
C ARG A 32 -5.38 2.53 -7.08
N ILE A 33 -5.78 3.26 -6.03
CA ILE A 33 -5.72 2.78 -4.65
C ILE A 33 -6.68 1.60 -4.43
N TYR A 34 -7.91 1.66 -4.96
CA TYR A 34 -8.83 0.51 -4.95
C TYR A 34 -8.20 -0.70 -5.65
N GLY A 35 -7.53 -0.50 -6.79
CA GLY A 35 -6.81 -1.56 -7.48
C GLY A 35 -5.73 -2.24 -6.64
N VAL A 36 -5.05 -1.51 -5.75
CA VAL A 36 -4.07 -2.09 -4.82
C VAL A 36 -4.78 -3.01 -3.80
N PHE A 37 -5.89 -2.55 -3.21
CA PHE A 37 -6.57 -3.28 -2.14
C PHE A 37 -7.43 -4.45 -2.63
N ASP A 38 -8.13 -4.31 -3.75
CA ASP A 38 -9.09 -5.33 -4.20
C ASP A 38 -8.45 -6.38 -5.11
N ASN A 39 -7.34 -6.03 -5.78
CA ASN A 39 -6.67 -6.93 -6.71
C ASN A 39 -5.28 -7.35 -6.23
N GLN A 40 -4.39 -6.38 -5.97
CA GLN A 40 -2.97 -6.70 -5.72
C GLN A 40 -2.77 -7.40 -4.38
N LEU A 41 -3.34 -6.87 -3.29
CA LEU A 41 -3.20 -7.44 -1.95
C LEU A 41 -3.81 -8.86 -1.87
N PRO A 42 -5.07 -9.12 -2.28
CA PRO A 42 -5.63 -10.47 -2.28
C PRO A 42 -4.85 -11.44 -3.17
N ALA A 43 -4.34 -10.99 -4.32
CA ALA A 43 -3.51 -11.83 -5.19
C ALA A 43 -2.15 -12.15 -4.56
N ALA A 44 -1.53 -11.20 -3.84
CA ALA A 44 -0.28 -11.42 -3.13
C ALA A 44 -0.47 -12.41 -1.96
N LEU A 45 -1.55 -12.28 -1.19
CA LEU A 45 -1.88 -13.20 -0.10
C LEU A 45 -2.14 -14.64 -0.59
N LYS A 46 -2.80 -14.80 -1.74
CA LYS A 46 -3.02 -16.13 -2.36
C LYS A 46 -1.75 -16.80 -2.87
N LYS A 47 -0.71 -16.02 -3.18
CA LYS A 47 0.58 -16.52 -3.70
C LYS A 47 1.56 -16.92 -2.59
N LEU A 48 1.20 -16.76 -1.31
CA LEU A 48 2.06 -17.12 -0.20
C LEU A 48 2.31 -18.64 -0.18
N PRO A 49 3.53 -19.08 0.16
CA PRO A 49 3.90 -20.50 0.16
C PRO A 49 3.37 -21.24 1.41
N LEU A 50 2.11 -21.01 1.79
CA LEU A 50 1.48 -21.60 2.98
C LEU A 50 1.37 -23.12 2.86
N ASP A 51 1.06 -23.65 1.68
CA ASP A 51 0.97 -25.10 1.44
C ASP A 51 2.30 -25.82 1.69
N ARG A 52 3.41 -25.17 1.33
CA ARG A 52 4.75 -25.70 1.58
C ARG A 52 5.09 -25.65 3.07
N HIS A 53 4.78 -24.53 3.73
CA HIS A 53 5.02 -24.35 5.17
C HIS A 53 4.16 -25.30 6.02
N LEU A 54 2.92 -25.57 5.62
CA LEU A 54 1.98 -26.45 6.33
C LEU A 54 1.97 -27.89 5.79
N SER A 55 3.02 -28.29 5.05
CA SER A 55 3.19 -29.66 4.59
C SER A 55 3.28 -30.65 5.75
N GLN A 56 2.77 -31.88 5.57
CA GLN A 56 2.73 -32.90 6.64
C GLN A 56 4.11 -33.17 7.25
N ASN A 57 5.16 -33.16 6.43
CA ASN A 57 6.54 -33.34 6.89
C ASN A 57 6.99 -32.20 7.81
N ASN A 58 6.68 -30.96 7.47
CA ASN A 58 7.03 -29.81 8.31
C ASN A 58 6.19 -29.77 9.58
N VAL A 59 4.88 -30.05 9.50
CA VAL A 59 4.00 -30.16 10.67
C VAL A 59 4.52 -31.22 11.63
N ARG A 60 4.85 -32.42 11.15
CA ARG A 60 5.44 -33.48 11.99
C ARG A 60 6.70 -32.99 12.69
N LYS A 61 7.63 -32.38 11.94
CA LYS A 61 8.88 -31.85 12.48
C LYS A 61 8.63 -30.81 13.58
N VAL A 62 7.84 -29.78 13.31
CA VAL A 62 7.59 -28.66 14.24
C VAL A 62 6.84 -29.12 15.49
N ILE A 63 5.87 -30.03 15.35
CA ILE A 63 5.12 -30.58 16.47
C ILE A 63 6.01 -31.46 17.36
N SER A 64 6.78 -32.38 16.76
CA SER A 64 7.72 -33.22 17.52
C SER A 64 8.83 -32.42 18.21
N GLU A 65 9.32 -31.36 17.58
CA GLU A 65 10.29 -30.43 18.20
C GLU A 65 9.68 -29.61 19.35
N ALA A 66 8.39 -29.29 19.28
CA ALA A 66 7.70 -28.50 20.29
C ALA A 66 7.25 -29.33 21.50
N ASP A 67 6.97 -30.62 21.33
CA ASP A 67 6.51 -31.52 22.39
C ASP A 67 7.66 -32.03 23.28
N GLY A 68 8.90 -31.95 22.79
CA GLY A 68 10.11 -32.24 23.58
C GLY A 68 10.25 -33.72 23.95
N TYR A 69 11.00 -34.00 25.03
CA TYR A 69 11.33 -35.37 25.46
C TYR A 69 10.15 -36.09 26.15
N GLN A 70 9.18 -35.36 26.70
CA GLN A 70 8.03 -35.91 27.41
C GLN A 70 6.73 -35.42 26.77
N PRO A 71 6.08 -36.25 25.93
CA PRO A 71 4.89 -35.84 25.20
C PRO A 71 3.75 -35.53 26.16
N HIS A 72 3.17 -34.34 26.06
CA HIS A 72 2.11 -33.89 26.95
C HIS A 72 0.81 -34.66 26.63
N LEU A 73 0.09 -35.11 27.67
CA LEU A 73 -1.23 -35.78 27.53
C LEU A 73 -2.33 -34.84 26.98
N ILE A 74 -2.03 -33.55 26.92
CA ILE A 74 -2.89 -32.47 26.44
C ILE A 74 -2.19 -31.87 25.20
N ALA A 75 -2.97 -31.57 24.17
CA ALA A 75 -2.51 -31.18 22.83
C ALA A 75 -1.27 -30.25 22.83
N PRO A 76 -0.33 -30.41 21.88
CA PRO A 76 0.91 -29.62 21.82
C PRO A 76 0.62 -28.14 21.44
N GLU A 77 0.18 -27.35 22.41
CA GLU A 77 -0.17 -25.92 22.27
C GLU A 77 0.99 -25.13 21.64
N GLN A 78 2.21 -25.43 22.08
CA GLN A 78 3.41 -24.77 21.61
C GLN A 78 3.69 -25.05 20.13
N GLY A 79 3.37 -26.25 19.66
CA GLY A 79 3.52 -26.64 18.25
C GLY A 79 2.52 -25.90 17.36
N TYR A 80 1.25 -25.84 17.79
CA TYR A 80 0.22 -25.03 17.13
C TYR A 80 0.62 -23.55 17.03
N ARG A 81 1.07 -22.97 18.15
CA ARG A 81 1.48 -21.56 18.21
C ARG A 81 2.64 -21.28 17.25
N ARG A 82 3.66 -22.14 17.20
CA ARG A 82 4.80 -22.00 16.27
C ARG A 82 4.37 -22.09 14.80
N LEU A 83 3.50 -23.04 14.46
CA LEU A 83 2.99 -23.19 13.09
C LEU A 83 2.15 -21.98 12.64
N ILE A 84 1.32 -21.44 13.55
CA ILE A 84 0.52 -20.26 13.27
C ILE A 84 1.41 -19.03 13.13
N ASP A 85 2.31 -18.77 14.07
CA ASP A 85 3.21 -17.60 14.03
C ASP A 85 4.11 -17.60 12.79
N GLY A 86 4.68 -18.77 12.43
CA GLY A 86 5.44 -18.93 11.19
C GLY A 86 4.60 -18.66 9.93
N SER A 87 3.34 -19.10 9.92
CA SER A 87 2.41 -18.85 8.82
C SER A 87 2.03 -17.37 8.71
N LEU A 88 1.73 -16.72 9.84
CA LEU A 88 1.33 -15.32 9.91
C LEU A 88 2.49 -14.36 9.59
N GLY A 89 3.74 -14.77 9.84
CA GLY A 89 4.94 -14.02 9.44
C GLY A 89 4.99 -13.70 7.94
N TYR A 90 4.49 -14.60 7.08
CA TYR A 90 4.46 -14.38 5.62
C TYR A 90 3.54 -13.23 5.18
N PHE A 91 2.58 -12.82 6.01
CA PHE A 91 1.64 -11.74 5.69
C PHE A 91 2.30 -10.36 5.78
N LYS A 92 3.39 -10.21 6.54
CA LYS A 92 4.11 -8.93 6.70
C LYS A 92 4.55 -8.36 5.36
N GLY A 93 5.13 -9.19 4.48
CA GLY A 93 5.62 -8.76 3.16
C GLY A 93 4.54 -8.16 2.25
N PRO A 94 3.45 -8.89 1.93
CA PRO A 94 2.33 -8.34 1.16
C PRO A 94 1.69 -7.09 1.78
N ALA A 95 1.66 -7.01 3.11
CA ALA A 95 1.11 -5.88 3.82
C ALA A 95 1.98 -4.61 3.66
N GLU A 96 3.31 -4.75 3.79
CA GLU A 96 4.27 -3.66 3.50
C GLU A 96 4.24 -3.24 2.03
N ALA A 97 4.15 -4.20 1.10
CA ALA A 97 4.06 -3.89 -0.33
C ALA A 97 2.82 -3.04 -0.66
N SER A 98 1.71 -3.28 0.05
CA SER A 98 0.47 -2.49 -0.10
C SER A 98 0.64 -1.06 0.42
N VAL A 99 1.35 -0.88 1.53
CA VAL A 99 1.72 0.44 2.09
C VAL A 99 2.56 1.23 1.08
N ASP A 100 3.56 0.57 0.49
CA ASP A 100 4.49 1.20 -0.47
C ASP A 100 3.81 1.56 -1.79
N ALA A 101 2.92 0.70 -2.30
CA ALA A 101 2.15 0.97 -3.51
C ALA A 101 1.25 2.21 -3.35
N VAL A 102 0.56 2.35 -2.21
CA VAL A 102 -0.29 3.53 -1.93
C VAL A 102 0.55 4.80 -1.80
N HIS A 103 1.67 4.74 -1.08
CA HIS A 103 2.58 5.87 -0.97
C HIS A 103 3.08 6.36 -2.33
N PHE A 104 3.46 5.44 -3.23
CA PHE A 104 3.84 5.79 -4.61
C PHE A 104 2.72 6.50 -5.37
N ILE A 105 1.48 6.02 -5.25
CA ILE A 105 0.32 6.68 -5.87
C ILE A 105 0.14 8.10 -5.33
N LEU A 106 0.27 8.30 -4.01
CA LEU A 106 0.14 9.63 -3.40
C LEU A 106 1.23 10.60 -3.87
N LYS A 107 2.48 10.15 -3.99
CA LYS A 107 3.58 10.99 -4.53
C LYS A 107 3.34 11.38 -5.98
N GLU A 108 2.87 10.44 -6.81
CA GLU A 108 2.51 10.73 -8.18
C GLU A 108 1.36 11.73 -8.30
N LEU A 109 0.36 11.67 -7.40
CA LEU A 109 -0.73 12.65 -7.37
C LEU A 109 -0.22 14.04 -7.02
N VAL A 110 0.63 14.17 -6.00
CA VAL A 110 1.26 15.46 -5.65
C VAL A 110 2.04 16.02 -6.82
N ARG A 111 2.86 15.19 -7.48
CA ARG A 111 3.65 15.59 -8.65
C ARG A 111 2.77 16.09 -9.79
N LYS A 112 1.67 15.39 -10.10
CA LYS A 112 0.70 15.81 -11.13
C LYS A 112 0.01 17.12 -10.76
N SER A 113 -0.49 17.25 -9.53
CA SER A 113 -1.16 18.48 -9.07
C SER A 113 -0.25 19.71 -9.11
N ILE A 114 1.03 19.55 -8.75
CA ILE A 114 2.04 20.62 -8.84
C ILE A 114 2.31 21.01 -10.31
N ALA A 115 2.33 20.05 -11.24
CA ALA A 115 2.57 20.31 -12.66
C ALA A 115 1.37 20.95 -13.38
N GLU A 116 0.15 20.60 -12.97
CA GLU A 116 -1.10 21.16 -13.52
C GLU A 116 -1.34 22.62 -13.09
N THR A 117 -0.83 23.01 -11.92
CA THR A 117 -0.98 24.36 -11.37
C THR A 117 -0.10 25.36 -12.13
N GLN A 118 -0.70 26.13 -13.05
CA GLN A 118 0.04 27.08 -13.89
C GLN A 118 0.68 28.22 -13.09
N GLU A 119 0.03 28.69 -12.02
CA GLU A 119 0.53 29.78 -11.17
C GLU A 119 1.86 29.44 -10.49
N LEU A 120 2.08 28.17 -10.15
CA LEU A 120 3.34 27.71 -9.54
C LEU A 120 4.50 27.68 -10.54
N LYS A 121 4.23 27.66 -11.85
CA LYS A 121 5.29 27.72 -12.87
C LYS A 121 6.04 29.05 -12.84
N ARG A 122 5.40 30.12 -12.35
CA ARG A 122 6.03 31.43 -12.20
C ARG A 122 7.11 31.44 -11.11
N PHE A 123 6.98 30.59 -10.10
CA PHE A 123 7.83 30.56 -8.90
C PHE A 123 8.48 29.17 -8.74
N PRO A 124 9.55 28.86 -9.48
CA PRO A 124 10.18 27.53 -9.47
C PRO A 124 10.74 27.15 -8.09
N SER A 125 11.26 28.12 -7.32
CA SER A 125 11.73 27.89 -5.94
C SER A 125 10.59 27.44 -5.02
N LEU A 126 9.46 28.15 -5.05
CA LEU A 126 8.25 27.77 -4.32
C LEU A 126 7.75 26.38 -4.74
N GLN A 127 7.77 26.08 -6.04
CA GLN A 127 7.34 24.78 -6.56
C GLN A 127 8.19 23.64 -5.98
N ALA A 128 9.51 23.81 -5.95
CA ALA A 128 10.45 22.84 -5.37
C ALA A 128 10.24 22.69 -3.85
N ASP A 129 10.05 23.80 -3.14
CA ASP A 129 9.79 23.80 -1.69
C ASP A 129 8.48 23.07 -1.34
N ILE A 130 7.40 23.32 -2.08
CA ILE A 130 6.12 22.61 -1.91
C ILE A 130 6.31 21.11 -2.16
N ALA A 131 7.01 20.74 -3.24
CA ALA A 131 7.25 19.34 -3.58
C ALA A 131 8.05 18.63 -2.49
N ASN A 132 9.10 19.27 -1.96
CA ASN A 132 9.92 18.74 -0.88
C ASN A 132 9.11 18.57 0.41
N ALA A 133 8.36 19.59 0.81
CA ALA A 133 7.50 19.58 1.98
C ALA A 133 6.46 18.45 1.93
N ALA A 134 5.80 18.31 0.78
CA ALA A 134 4.79 17.28 0.56
C ALA A 134 5.41 15.87 0.58
N ASN A 135 6.58 15.68 -0.05
CA ASN A 135 7.29 14.40 -0.04
C ASN A 135 7.73 14.00 1.37
N GLU A 136 8.25 14.94 2.16
CA GLU A 136 8.64 14.70 3.55
C GLU A 136 7.44 14.29 4.41
N ALA A 137 6.30 14.98 4.27
CA ALA A 137 5.08 14.62 4.98
C ALA A 137 4.56 13.22 4.58
N LEU A 138 4.55 12.91 3.28
CA LEU A 138 4.13 11.60 2.78
C LEU A 138 5.04 10.46 3.24
N GLU A 139 6.34 10.70 3.43
CA GLU A 139 7.26 9.70 3.98
C GLU A 139 6.94 9.39 5.45
N ARG A 140 6.67 10.43 6.26
CA ARG A 140 6.26 10.25 7.66
C ARG A 140 4.97 9.43 7.78
N PHE A 141 3.99 9.71 6.93
CA PHE A 141 2.72 8.97 6.92
C PHE A 141 2.90 7.52 6.46
N ARG A 142 3.81 7.27 5.52
CA ARG A 142 4.18 5.91 5.09
C ARG A 142 4.81 5.12 6.24
N ASP A 143 5.74 5.72 6.98
CA ASP A 143 6.39 5.07 8.12
C ASP A 143 5.39 4.72 9.23
N GLU A 144 4.48 5.64 9.55
CA GLU A 144 3.40 5.40 10.51
C GLU A 144 2.47 4.26 10.04
N SER A 145 2.11 4.28 8.76
CA SER A 145 1.29 3.24 8.14
C SER A 145 1.97 1.87 8.17
N ARG A 146 3.27 1.80 7.85
CA ARG A 146 4.08 0.58 7.91
C ARG A 146 4.07 -0.01 9.31
N ARG A 147 4.39 0.80 10.33
CA ARG A 147 4.38 0.34 11.74
C ARG A 147 3.01 -0.16 12.16
N THR A 148 1.93 0.53 11.77
CA THR A 148 0.56 0.16 12.13
C THR A 148 0.15 -1.17 11.49
N VAL A 149 0.45 -1.34 10.20
CA VAL A 149 0.12 -2.58 9.46
C VAL A 149 0.91 -3.77 9.98
N LEU A 150 2.19 -3.60 10.30
CA LEU A 150 2.99 -4.66 10.92
C LEU A 150 2.46 -5.05 12.30
N ARG A 151 2.08 -4.06 13.13
CA ARG A 151 1.44 -4.30 14.42
C ARG A 151 0.14 -5.07 14.29
N LEU A 152 -0.69 -4.79 13.28
CA LEU A 152 -1.91 -5.56 13.04
C LEU A 152 -1.59 -7.05 12.83
N VAL A 153 -0.59 -7.37 12.00
CA VAL A 153 -0.20 -8.77 11.77
C VAL A 153 0.35 -9.42 13.06
N GLU A 154 1.16 -8.69 13.83
CA GLU A 154 1.73 -9.19 15.09
C GLU A 154 0.67 -9.37 16.19
N MET A 155 -0.36 -8.53 16.23
CA MET A 155 -1.48 -8.71 17.16
C MET A 155 -2.22 -10.02 16.90
N GLU A 156 -2.46 -10.36 15.63
CA GLU A 156 -3.12 -11.62 15.23
C GLU A 156 -2.26 -12.87 15.54
N SER A 157 -0.93 -12.73 15.62
CA SER A 157 -0.03 -13.84 15.99
C SER A 157 0.18 -13.97 17.50
N THR A 158 0.05 -12.87 18.25
CA THR A 158 0.27 -12.84 19.71
C THR A 158 -0.89 -13.47 20.48
N TYR A 159 -2.14 -13.18 20.10
CA TYR A 159 -3.32 -13.72 20.77
C TYR A 159 -4.20 -14.51 19.80
N LEU A 160 -4.37 -15.80 20.08
CA LEU A 160 -5.16 -16.69 19.22
C LEU A 160 -6.65 -16.57 19.53
N THR A 161 -7.47 -16.48 18.48
CA THR A 161 -8.94 -16.45 18.61
C THR A 161 -9.47 -17.81 19.09
N VAL A 162 -9.62 -17.97 20.41
CA VAL A 162 -10.01 -19.24 21.06
C VAL A 162 -11.39 -19.73 20.60
N GLU A 163 -12.31 -18.81 20.31
CA GLU A 163 -13.66 -19.15 19.84
C GLU A 163 -13.63 -19.94 18.52
N PHE A 164 -12.67 -19.64 17.65
CA PHE A 164 -12.48 -20.37 16.40
C PHE A 164 -12.22 -21.86 16.66
N PHE A 165 -11.28 -22.17 17.56
CA PHE A 165 -10.94 -23.55 17.89
C PHE A 165 -12.06 -24.29 18.63
N ARG A 166 -12.88 -23.59 19.43
CA ARG A 166 -14.08 -24.18 20.04
C ARG A 166 -15.10 -24.61 18.98
N LYS A 167 -15.35 -23.77 17.97
CA LYS A 167 -16.26 -24.10 16.86
C LYS A 167 -15.73 -25.27 16.04
N LEU A 168 -14.42 -25.33 15.84
CA LEU A 168 -13.76 -26.39 15.08
C LEU A 168 -13.79 -27.77 15.78
N GLN A 169 -13.96 -27.79 17.11
CA GLN A 169 -14.19 -29.03 17.87
C GLN A 169 -15.67 -29.48 17.84
N LEU A 170 -16.60 -28.56 17.56
CA LEU A 170 -18.04 -28.81 17.53
C LEU A 170 -18.57 -29.25 16.17
N GLU A 171 -17.85 -28.99 15.07
CA GLU A 171 -18.21 -29.54 13.76
C GLU A 171 -17.90 -31.05 13.72
N PRO A 172 -18.93 -31.93 13.65
CA PRO A 172 -18.68 -33.35 13.45
C PRO A 172 -18.25 -33.56 11.99
N GLU A 173 -17.22 -34.39 11.81
CA GLU A 173 -16.71 -34.81 10.51
C GLU A 173 -17.85 -35.20 9.55
N LYS A 174 -18.00 -34.46 8.45
CA LYS A 174 -18.86 -34.85 7.34
C LYS A 174 -18.11 -35.87 6.48
N ASN A 175 -17.86 -37.06 7.02
CA ASN A 175 -17.43 -38.24 6.25
C ASN A 175 -17.85 -39.54 6.96
N PRO A 176 -18.90 -40.24 6.49
CA PRO A 176 -19.27 -41.54 7.00
C PRO A 176 -18.56 -42.62 6.16
N ASN A 177 -17.44 -43.15 6.64
CA ASN A 177 -16.91 -44.43 6.13
C ASN A 177 -17.03 -45.50 7.22
N PRO A 178 -18.00 -46.43 7.13
CA PRO A 178 -18.13 -47.55 8.04
C PRO A 178 -17.36 -48.76 7.47
N SER A 179 -16.04 -48.81 7.65
CA SER A 179 -15.27 -50.04 7.40
C SER A 179 -13.86 -49.98 7.97
N GLY A 180 -13.67 -50.53 9.18
CA GLY A 180 -12.36 -50.82 9.77
C GLY A 180 -12.47 -51.37 11.19
N PRO A 181 -11.67 -52.38 11.60
CA PRO A 181 -12.12 -53.45 12.50
C PRO A 181 -12.04 -53.14 14.01
N THR A 182 -12.71 -54.01 14.76
CA THR A 182 -12.87 -54.13 16.22
C THR A 182 -11.63 -53.83 17.08
N PRO A 183 -11.81 -53.36 18.34
CA PRO A 183 -10.72 -53.00 19.23
C PRO A 183 -10.02 -54.25 19.79
N SER A 184 -8.82 -54.55 19.30
CA SER A 184 -7.89 -55.48 19.95
C SER A 184 -7.03 -54.75 20.97
N MET A 185 -7.00 -55.25 22.21
CA MET A 185 -6.49 -54.61 23.43
C MET A 185 -4.96 -54.69 23.63
N ASP A 186 -4.18 -55.07 22.60
CA ASP A 186 -2.74 -55.30 22.70
C ASP A 186 -1.95 -54.64 21.55
N ARG A 187 -1.82 -53.31 21.57
CA ARG A 187 -0.74 -52.62 20.85
C ARG A 187 -0.05 -51.63 21.79
N PRO A 188 1.29 -51.66 21.89
CA PRO A 188 2.01 -50.70 22.71
C PRO A 188 1.78 -49.30 22.11
N ASN A 189 1.81 -48.32 23.01
CA ASN A 189 1.52 -46.90 22.88
C ASN A 189 2.35 -46.10 21.83
N MET A 190 2.67 -46.66 20.67
CA MET A 190 3.64 -46.12 19.70
C MET A 190 3.05 -45.33 18.52
N ASP A 191 1.72 -45.25 18.36
CA ASP A 191 1.06 -44.42 17.33
C ASP A 191 0.36 -43.19 17.93
N ARG A 192 0.94 -42.56 18.96
CA ARG A 192 0.35 -41.38 19.63
C ARG A 192 0.30 -40.12 18.75
N TYR A 193 1.12 -40.08 17.69
CA TYR A 193 0.97 -39.18 16.55
C TYR A 193 0.54 -39.97 15.32
N SER A 194 -0.66 -40.55 15.36
CA SER A 194 -1.25 -41.10 14.13
C SER A 194 -1.17 -40.05 13.04
N ASP A 195 -0.77 -40.42 11.82
CA ASP A 195 -0.70 -39.49 10.68
C ASP A 195 -2.01 -38.72 10.49
N ASN A 196 -3.13 -39.31 10.92
CA ASN A 196 -4.45 -38.67 10.99
C ASN A 196 -4.49 -37.47 11.94
N HIS A 197 -3.85 -37.54 13.12
CA HIS A 197 -3.77 -36.44 14.07
C HIS A 197 -2.94 -35.29 13.52
N LEU A 198 -1.75 -35.58 12.98
CA LEU A 198 -0.88 -34.57 12.37
C LEU A 198 -1.53 -33.88 11.17
N ARG A 199 -2.27 -34.66 10.36
CA ARG A 199 -3.06 -34.11 9.25
C ARG A 199 -4.15 -33.17 9.75
N ARG A 200 -4.86 -33.54 10.81
CA ARG A 200 -5.89 -32.69 11.45
C ARG A 200 -5.29 -31.40 12.01
N ILE A 201 -4.12 -31.46 12.64
CA ILE A 201 -3.38 -30.27 13.08
C ILE A 201 -3.14 -29.33 11.91
N GLY A 202 -2.58 -29.84 10.80
CA GLY A 202 -2.33 -29.06 9.59
C GLY A 202 -3.59 -28.40 9.05
N SER A 203 -4.68 -29.15 8.89
CA SER A 203 -5.97 -28.63 8.43
C SER A 203 -6.52 -27.53 9.34
N ASN A 204 -6.44 -27.69 10.66
CA ASN A 204 -6.91 -26.70 11.63
C ASN A 204 -6.10 -25.40 11.55
N VAL A 205 -4.77 -25.51 11.44
CA VAL A 205 -3.88 -24.35 11.29
C VAL A 205 -4.17 -23.62 9.97
N THR A 206 -4.34 -24.35 8.86
CA THR A 206 -4.72 -23.76 7.57
C THR A 206 -6.05 -23.00 7.67
N ALA A 207 -7.06 -23.60 8.31
CA ALA A 207 -8.36 -22.96 8.49
C ALA A 207 -8.24 -21.67 9.34
N TYR A 208 -7.44 -21.69 10.42
CA TYR A 208 -7.19 -20.51 11.24
C TYR A 208 -6.49 -19.40 10.45
N VAL A 209 -5.41 -19.75 9.74
CA VAL A 209 -4.65 -18.79 8.93
C VAL A 209 -5.52 -18.16 7.84
N ASN A 210 -6.43 -18.93 7.23
CA ASN A 210 -7.38 -18.40 6.25
C ASN A 210 -8.37 -17.41 6.88
N MET A 211 -8.89 -17.70 8.08
CA MET A 211 -9.74 -16.76 8.81
C MET A 211 -8.99 -15.45 9.16
N VAL A 212 -7.73 -15.55 9.61
CA VAL A 212 -6.90 -14.35 9.86
C VAL A 212 -6.63 -13.60 8.56
N CYS A 213 -6.35 -14.31 7.46
CA CYS A 213 -6.17 -13.73 6.12
C CYS A 213 -7.38 -12.90 5.70
N ASP A 214 -8.60 -13.39 5.90
CA ASP A 214 -9.82 -12.66 5.58
C ASP A 214 -10.04 -11.43 6.48
N THR A 215 -9.61 -11.51 7.74
CA THR A 215 -9.61 -10.35 8.65
C THR A 215 -8.61 -9.28 8.19
N LEU A 216 -7.37 -9.70 7.87
CA LEU A 216 -6.29 -8.83 7.42
C LEU A 216 -6.58 -8.16 6.07
N LYS A 217 -7.25 -8.86 5.14
CA LYS A 217 -7.73 -8.25 3.87
C LYS A 217 -8.60 -7.03 4.10
N ASN A 218 -9.32 -6.97 5.21
CA ASN A 218 -10.22 -5.87 5.55
C ASN A 218 -9.56 -4.83 6.46
N SER A 219 -8.68 -5.24 7.38
CA SER A 219 -8.05 -4.32 8.34
C SER A 219 -6.85 -3.57 7.75
N ILE A 220 -6.06 -4.20 6.88
CA ILE A 220 -4.89 -3.56 6.25
C ILE A 220 -5.31 -2.34 5.42
N PRO A 221 -6.27 -2.42 4.48
CA PRO A 221 -6.71 -1.24 3.73
C PRO A 221 -7.21 -0.11 4.64
N LYS A 222 -7.96 -0.43 5.70
CA LYS A 222 -8.44 0.56 6.67
C LYS A 222 -7.28 1.30 7.36
N ALA A 223 -6.26 0.56 7.80
CA ALA A 223 -5.08 1.15 8.42
C ALA A 223 -4.28 2.03 7.43
N VAL A 224 -4.08 1.55 6.21
CA VAL A 224 -3.36 2.31 5.16
C VAL A 224 -4.11 3.59 4.80
N VAL A 225 -5.43 3.52 4.60
CA VAL A 225 -6.26 4.69 4.29
C VAL A 225 -6.25 5.68 5.45
N TYR A 226 -6.36 5.20 6.69
CA TYR A 226 -6.32 6.06 7.87
C TYR A 226 -4.98 6.78 8.03
N CYS A 227 -3.87 6.04 8.01
CA CYS A 227 -2.54 6.60 8.26
C CYS A 227 -2.00 7.42 7.08
N GLN A 228 -2.31 7.06 5.83
CA GLN A 228 -1.77 7.74 4.65
C GLN A 228 -2.78 8.67 4.00
N VAL A 229 -3.90 8.15 3.49
CA VAL A 229 -4.82 8.93 2.63
C VAL A 229 -5.54 10.02 3.45
N LEU A 230 -6.06 9.67 4.62
CA LEU A 230 -6.74 10.61 5.50
C LEU A 230 -5.77 11.62 6.11
N SER A 231 -4.59 11.17 6.56
CA SER A 231 -3.53 12.05 7.05
C SER A 231 -3.04 13.02 5.97
N ALA A 232 -2.80 12.56 4.75
CA ALA A 232 -2.43 13.42 3.63
C ALA A 232 -3.51 14.46 3.35
N LYS A 233 -4.80 14.08 3.35
CA LYS A 233 -5.92 15.01 3.17
C LYS A 233 -5.97 16.10 4.27
N ARG A 234 -5.69 15.75 5.52
CA ARG A 234 -5.84 16.65 6.67
C ARG A 234 -4.59 17.47 7.00
N ALA A 235 -3.41 16.89 6.84
CA ALA A 235 -2.19 17.41 7.43
C ALA A 235 -1.20 17.99 6.41
N LEU A 236 -1.33 17.66 5.11
CA LEU A 236 -0.35 18.08 4.10
C LEU A 236 -0.32 19.61 3.94
N LEU A 237 -1.48 20.26 3.85
CA LEU A 237 -1.57 21.73 3.83
C LEU A 237 -1.14 22.37 5.15
N ASN A 238 -1.54 21.78 6.28
CA ASN A 238 -1.17 22.29 7.61
C ASN A 238 0.36 22.23 7.83
N HIS A 239 1.02 21.16 7.37
CA HIS A 239 2.47 21.04 7.41
C HIS A 239 3.15 22.12 6.56
N PHE A 240 2.64 22.34 5.35
CA PHE A 240 3.16 23.39 4.49
C PHE A 240 2.99 24.78 5.12
N TYR A 241 1.81 25.11 5.66
CA TYR A 241 1.59 26.39 6.34
C TYR A 241 2.49 26.58 7.55
N ALA A 242 2.67 25.54 8.37
CA ALA A 242 3.58 25.59 9.50
C ALA A 242 5.04 25.79 9.06
N GLN A 243 5.45 25.21 7.93
CA GLN A 243 6.80 25.39 7.38
C GLN A 243 7.00 26.80 6.82
N VAL A 244 6.05 27.33 6.06
CA VAL A 244 6.09 28.70 5.52
C VAL A 244 6.05 29.74 6.64
N GLY A 245 5.21 29.54 7.65
CA GLY A 245 5.08 30.47 8.78
C GLY A 245 6.33 30.58 9.67
N ARG A 246 7.27 29.62 9.58
CA ARG A 246 8.56 29.67 10.28
C ARG A 246 9.66 30.39 9.49
N ARG A 247 9.44 30.70 8.22
CA ARG A 247 10.45 31.34 7.37
C ARG A 247 10.47 32.84 7.56
N GLU A 248 11.66 33.41 7.56
CA GLU A 248 11.87 34.86 7.64
C GLU A 248 11.54 35.55 6.30
N LYS A 249 11.34 36.87 6.33
CA LYS A 249 10.97 37.68 5.16
C LYS A 249 11.93 37.51 3.97
N GLU A 250 13.23 37.42 4.22
CA GLU A 250 14.23 37.22 3.17
C GLU A 250 14.13 35.83 2.51
N GLN A 251 13.85 34.79 3.30
CA GLN A 251 13.67 33.43 2.82
C GLN A 251 12.36 33.29 2.02
N LEU A 252 11.31 33.99 2.45
CA LEU A 252 10.06 34.10 1.70
C LEU A 252 10.26 34.84 0.38
N GLY A 253 11.10 35.89 0.36
CA GLY A 253 11.50 36.58 -0.85
C GLY A 253 12.13 35.63 -1.87
N LYS A 254 13.16 34.88 -1.47
CA LYS A 254 13.83 33.88 -2.32
C LYS A 254 12.89 32.78 -2.83
N MET A 255 11.91 32.39 -2.02
CA MET A 255 10.91 31.40 -2.41
C MET A 255 9.99 31.92 -3.53
N LEU A 256 9.76 33.24 -3.57
CA LEU A 256 8.91 33.93 -4.55
C LEU A 256 9.72 34.56 -5.68
N ASP A 257 10.98 34.16 -5.88
CA ASP A 257 11.75 34.58 -7.04
C ASP A 257 11.08 34.05 -8.32
N GLU A 258 10.79 34.97 -9.24
CA GLU A 258 10.18 34.64 -10.52
C GLU A 258 11.21 34.00 -11.46
N ASP A 259 10.73 33.15 -12.37
CA ASP A 259 11.54 32.65 -13.47
C ASP A 259 12.19 33.81 -14.26
N PRO A 260 13.53 33.85 -14.45
CA PRO A 260 14.21 34.93 -15.15
C PRO A 260 13.68 35.22 -16.56
N SER A 261 13.24 34.18 -17.28
CA SER A 261 12.69 34.32 -18.63
C SER A 261 11.31 34.97 -18.62
N LEU A 262 10.50 34.72 -17.58
CA LEU A 262 9.22 35.40 -17.39
C LEU A 262 9.42 36.85 -16.96
N MET A 263 10.40 37.10 -16.09
CA MET A 263 10.78 38.44 -15.66
C MET A 263 11.23 39.30 -16.85
N GLU A 264 12.12 38.79 -17.70
CA GLU A 264 12.60 39.50 -18.91
C GLU A 264 11.46 39.78 -19.91
N LYS A 265 10.60 38.80 -20.16
CA LYS A 265 9.41 38.97 -21.01
C LYS A 265 8.49 40.04 -20.46
N ARG A 266 8.24 40.03 -19.14
CA ARG A 266 7.40 41.03 -18.47
C ARG A 266 8.00 42.43 -18.57
N GLU A 267 9.31 42.55 -18.37
CA GLU A 267 10.02 43.83 -18.50
C GLU A 267 9.95 44.38 -19.93
N THR A 268 10.12 43.51 -20.92
CA THR A 268 10.00 43.89 -22.35
C THR A 268 8.59 44.39 -22.68
N ILE A 269 7.55 43.69 -22.22
CA ILE A 269 6.15 44.08 -22.42
C ILE A 269 5.85 45.41 -21.69
N ALA A 270 6.37 45.58 -20.47
CA ALA A 270 6.19 46.80 -19.70
C ALA A 270 6.81 48.03 -20.39
N LYS A 271 8.05 47.90 -20.91
CA LYS A 271 8.72 48.94 -21.71
C LYS A 271 7.92 49.29 -22.96
N ARG A 272 7.43 48.27 -23.68
CA ARG A 272 6.59 48.46 -24.88
C ARG A 272 5.26 49.16 -24.55
N LEU A 273 4.62 48.80 -23.43
CA LEU A 273 3.40 49.45 -22.97
C LEU A 273 3.65 50.92 -22.61
N GLN A 274 4.76 51.24 -21.96
CA GLN A 274 5.12 52.62 -21.63
C GLN A 274 5.32 53.46 -22.89
N LEU A 275 5.98 52.89 -23.90
CA LEU A 275 6.16 53.54 -25.21
C LEU A 275 4.81 53.80 -25.89
N TYR A 276 3.88 52.84 -25.86
CA TYR A 276 2.53 53.05 -26.41
C TYR A 276 1.71 54.09 -25.64
N LYS A 277 1.86 54.16 -24.31
CA LYS A 277 1.21 55.22 -23.51
C LYS A 277 1.76 56.59 -23.88
N SER A 278 3.08 56.74 -23.97
CA SER A 278 3.72 58.00 -24.39
C SER A 278 3.23 58.44 -25.78
N ALA A 279 3.25 57.52 -26.75
CA ALA A 279 2.79 57.81 -28.11
C ALA A 279 1.31 58.22 -28.16
N ARG A 280 0.45 57.56 -27.37
CA ARG A 280 -0.96 57.96 -27.24
C ARG A 280 -1.09 59.37 -26.64
N ASP A 281 -0.39 59.63 -25.55
CA ASP A 281 -0.47 60.92 -24.85
C ASP A 281 0.06 62.07 -25.74
N GLU A 282 1.06 61.81 -26.59
CA GLU A 282 1.53 62.73 -27.64
C GLU A 282 0.46 62.99 -28.70
N ILE A 283 -0.19 61.94 -29.23
CA ILE A 283 -1.29 62.08 -30.19
C ILE A 283 -2.44 62.90 -29.60
N ASP A 284 -2.85 62.60 -28.37
CA ASP A 284 -3.91 63.32 -27.66
C ASP A 284 -3.55 64.80 -27.48
N SER A 285 -2.28 65.12 -27.22
CA SER A 285 -1.81 66.51 -27.07
C SER A 285 -1.90 67.35 -28.36
N VAL A 286 -1.87 66.70 -29.53
CA VAL A 286 -1.97 67.35 -30.84
C VAL A 286 -3.41 67.41 -31.33
N ALA A 287 -4.24 66.41 -31.00
CA ALA A 287 -5.62 66.32 -31.47
C ALA A 287 -6.59 67.34 -30.84
N TRP A 288 -6.24 67.93 -29.69
CA TRP A 288 -7.06 68.91 -28.97
C TRP A 288 -6.48 70.34 -28.94
N LYS A 289 -5.59 70.66 -29.90
CA LYS A 289 -5.21 72.03 -30.25
C LYS A 289 -5.94 72.47 -31.51
#